data_AF-A0A1Y1NI69-F1
#
_entry.id   AF-A0A1Y1NI69-F1
#
_cell.length_a   1.000
_cell.length_b   1.000
_cell.length_c   1.000
_cell.angle_alpha   90.00
_cell.angle_beta   90.00
_cell.angle_gamma   90.00
#
_symmetry.space_group_name_H-M   'P 1'
#
loop_
_entity.id
_entity.type
_entity.pdbx_description
1 polymer ?
#
loop_
_entity_poly.entity_id
_entity_poly.type
_entity_poly.pdbx_seq_one_letter_code
_entity_poly.pdbx_strand_id
1 'polypeptide(L)'
;MSMSWLLAGALPPLYSRPQRANSPSNSGVGLSSQAFLMKLLCAVPSHWISLYDSEENGIGSNRFLHHVLAYKGATLCLLKVDGGSIFCIGSPNEWKESHLYWGGEDAILFQILPTFRMLERGSKSLYLNLSIRGYPQGLRVGKDPREPIISINSGFDKLEYRKIPYSLDRVEVWGCGDQASRDAQLDVKKWEVKEAERQRNVKLSAADWLDHPDRYLLELAGRPQYNNQNPPL
;
A
#
# COMPACT_ATOMS: atom_id res chain seq x y z
N MET A 1 9.82 14.15 11.75
CA MET A 1 10.07 13.98 13.20
C MET A 1 8.89 14.44 14.07
N SER A 2 8.32 15.67 13.98
CA SER A 2 7.26 16.11 14.92
C SER A 2 5.89 15.40 14.76
N MET A 3 5.48 15.02 13.55
CA MET A 3 4.16 14.40 13.30
C MET A 3 4.04 12.96 13.81
N SER A 4 5.15 12.23 13.85
CA SER A 4 5.21 10.84 14.35
C SER A 4 4.77 10.75 15.81
N TRP A 5 4.99 11.81 16.59
CA TRP A 5 4.58 11.94 17.99
C TRP A 5 3.08 12.10 18.18
N LEU A 6 2.47 12.97 17.37
CA LEU A 6 1.02 13.19 17.39
C LEU A 6 0.29 11.89 17.02
N LEU A 7 0.79 11.22 15.99
CA LEU A 7 0.26 9.93 15.56
C LEU A 7 0.47 8.86 16.63
N ALA A 8 1.67 8.73 17.20
CA ALA A 8 1.93 7.78 18.27
C ALA A 8 0.94 7.84 19.45
N GLY A 9 0.58 9.05 19.88
CA GLY A 9 -0.36 9.27 20.99
C GLY A 9 -1.84 9.14 20.60
N ALA A 10 -2.20 9.46 19.36
CA ALA A 10 -3.60 9.46 18.90
C ALA A 10 -4.04 8.14 18.24
N LEU A 11 -3.10 7.36 17.73
CA LEU A 11 -3.38 6.11 17.04
C LEU A 11 -3.71 4.98 18.02
N PRO A 12 -4.61 4.06 17.66
CA PRO A 12 -4.81 2.82 18.39
C PRO A 12 -3.49 2.05 18.59
N PRO A 13 -3.34 1.27 19.68
CA PRO A 13 -2.13 0.49 19.97
C PRO A 13 -1.71 -0.46 18.84
N LEU A 14 -2.65 -0.85 17.98
CA LEU A 14 -2.41 -1.63 16.77
C LEU A 14 -1.34 -1.00 15.87
N TYR A 15 -1.35 0.33 15.73
CA TYR A 15 -0.42 1.06 14.86
C TYR A 15 0.80 1.59 15.61
N SER A 16 0.66 1.95 16.88
CA SER A 16 1.74 2.60 17.62
C SER A 16 2.58 1.64 18.47
N ARG A 17 2.09 0.41 18.75
CA ARG A 17 2.69 -0.59 19.67
C ARG A 17 3.70 0.04 20.63
N PRO A 18 3.23 0.90 21.55
CA PRO A 18 4.13 1.68 22.38
C PRO A 18 5.03 0.72 23.15
N GLN A 19 6.35 0.89 23.00
CA GLN A 19 7.30 0.07 23.71
C GLN A 19 7.06 0.33 25.20
N ARG A 20 6.77 -0.72 25.98
CA ARG A 20 6.59 -0.56 27.43
C ARG A 20 7.87 0.10 27.95
N ALA A 21 7.77 1.32 28.46
CA ALA A 21 8.89 1.95 29.14
C ALA A 21 9.28 1.00 30.28
N ASN A 22 10.45 0.37 30.18
CA ASN A 22 10.98 -0.40 31.28
C ASN A 22 11.02 0.55 32.48
N SER A 23 10.24 0.25 33.51
CA SER A 23 10.31 0.97 34.77
C SER A 23 11.77 0.93 35.19
N PRO A 24 12.46 2.08 35.34
CA PRO A 24 13.82 2.06 35.84
C PRO A 24 13.77 1.33 37.19
N SER A 25 14.59 0.28 37.33
CA SER A 25 14.81 -0.35 38.62
C SER A 25 15.07 0.75 39.64
N ASN A 26 14.41 0.64 40.78
CA ASN A 26 14.36 1.60 41.86
C ASN A 26 15.76 2.03 42.35
N SER A 27 16.42 2.95 41.63
CA SER A 27 17.70 3.52 42.02
C SER A 27 17.96 4.83 41.27
N GLY A 28 17.74 5.93 41.98
CA GLY A 28 18.42 7.20 41.69
C GLY A 28 17.64 8.21 40.86
N VAL A 29 17.14 9.25 41.54
CA VAL A 29 17.12 10.67 41.14
C VAL A 29 17.13 10.95 39.63
N GLY A 30 16.15 10.45 38.88
CA GLY A 30 15.88 10.93 37.53
C GLY A 30 15.02 12.18 37.59
N LEU A 31 15.43 13.29 36.98
CA LEU A 31 14.55 14.44 36.83
C LEU A 31 13.23 14.00 36.16
N SER A 32 12.08 14.48 36.64
CA SER A 32 10.76 14.18 36.07
C SER A 32 10.70 14.46 34.56
N SER A 33 11.48 15.42 34.07
CA SER A 33 11.66 15.73 32.65
C SER A 33 12.36 14.61 31.86
N GLN A 34 13.31 13.88 32.44
CA GLN A 34 13.97 12.73 31.82
C GLN A 34 13.01 11.55 31.70
N ALA A 35 12.24 11.25 32.75
CA ALA A 35 11.21 10.22 32.69
C ALA A 35 10.10 10.55 31.67
N PHE A 36 9.72 11.83 31.57
CA PHE A 36 8.77 12.32 30.56
C PHE A 36 9.35 12.24 29.14
N LEU A 37 10.61 12.64 28.93
CA LEU A 37 11.31 12.51 27.66
C LEU A 37 11.49 11.05 27.23
N MET A 38 11.72 10.13 28.16
CA MET A 38 11.81 8.70 27.87
C MET A 38 10.45 8.10 27.51
N LYS A 39 9.37 8.48 28.23
CA LYS A 39 7.99 8.11 27.84
C LYS A 39 7.63 8.66 26.46
N LEU A 40 8.08 9.88 26.18
CA LEU A 40 8.02 10.44 24.85
C LEU A 40 8.80 9.53 23.89
N LEU A 41 10.10 9.33 24.05
CA LEU A 41 10.92 8.56 23.08
C LEU A 41 10.38 7.15 22.81
N CYS A 42 9.77 6.49 23.80
CA CYS A 42 9.08 5.20 23.65
C CYS A 42 7.73 5.27 22.91
N ALA A 43 7.13 6.44 22.77
CA ALA A 43 5.91 6.66 22.01
C ALA A 43 6.17 6.62 20.50
N VAL A 44 7.33 7.10 20.02
CA VAL A 44 7.67 6.97 18.60
C VAL A 44 7.89 5.50 18.27
N PRO A 45 7.07 4.89 17.40
CA PRO A 45 7.13 3.45 17.22
C PRO A 45 8.37 3.10 16.39
N SER A 46 9.33 2.41 17.01
CA SER A 46 10.60 2.00 16.38
C SER A 46 10.44 0.96 15.26
N HIS A 47 9.26 0.35 15.16
CA HIS A 47 8.95 -0.73 14.21
C HIS A 47 8.28 -0.23 12.93
N TRP A 48 8.09 1.08 12.75
CA TRP A 48 7.53 1.61 11.52
C TRP A 48 8.52 1.49 10.37
N ILE A 49 8.09 0.84 9.29
CA ILE A 49 8.91 0.58 8.11
C ILE A 49 8.26 1.26 6.91
N SER A 50 9.02 2.04 6.14
CA SER A 50 8.51 2.60 4.89
C SER A 50 8.26 1.47 3.87
N LEU A 51 7.02 1.36 3.40
CA LEU A 51 6.60 0.42 2.37
C LEU A 51 6.63 1.07 0.97
N TYR A 52 6.25 2.34 0.89
CA TYR A 52 6.13 3.11 -0.34
C TYR A 52 6.37 4.60 -0.07
N ASP A 53 7.15 5.25 -0.91
CA ASP A 53 7.29 6.71 -0.94
C ASP A 53 7.20 7.19 -2.39
N SER A 54 6.24 8.06 -2.68
CA SER A 54 6.06 8.58 -4.03
C SER A 54 7.23 9.44 -4.50
N GLU A 55 8.05 10.02 -3.61
CA GLU A 55 9.26 10.75 -4.00
C GLU A 55 10.33 9.83 -4.57
N GLU A 56 10.47 8.62 -4.03
CA GLU A 56 11.48 7.64 -4.46
C GLU A 56 10.94 6.74 -5.58
N ASN A 57 9.69 6.29 -5.47
CA ASN A 57 9.11 5.31 -6.37
C ASN A 57 8.34 5.95 -7.53
N GLY A 58 8.01 7.24 -7.42
CA GLY A 58 7.17 7.99 -8.36
C GLY A 58 5.68 7.80 -8.07
N ILE A 59 4.89 8.83 -8.36
CA ILE A 59 3.44 8.81 -8.12
C ILE A 59 2.71 7.91 -9.13
N GLY A 60 1.69 7.17 -8.67
CA GLY A 60 0.84 6.34 -9.52
C GLY A 60 0.24 5.13 -8.81
N SER A 61 -0.97 4.76 -9.22
CA SER A 61 -1.75 3.66 -8.65
C SER A 61 -1.05 2.30 -8.72
N ASN A 62 -0.49 1.92 -9.87
CA ASN A 62 0.21 0.64 -10.02
C ASN A 62 1.43 0.53 -9.10
N ARG A 63 2.16 1.64 -8.91
CA ARG A 63 3.34 1.68 -8.05
C ARG A 63 2.94 1.58 -6.59
N PHE A 64 1.89 2.29 -6.19
CA PHE A 64 1.28 2.17 -4.87
C PHE A 64 0.88 0.71 -4.60
N LEU A 65 0.10 0.09 -5.48
CA LEU A 65 -0.35 -1.30 -5.33
C LEU A 65 0.83 -2.27 -5.20
N HIS A 66 1.80 -2.19 -6.11
CA HIS A 66 2.98 -3.06 -6.09
C HIS A 66 3.76 -2.99 -4.77
N HIS A 67 3.80 -1.82 -4.12
CA HIS A 67 4.54 -1.65 -2.88
C HIS A 67 3.73 -2.03 -1.63
N VAL A 68 2.42 -1.80 -1.67
CA VAL A 68 1.55 -1.86 -0.49
C VAL A 68 0.77 -3.19 -0.38
N LEU A 69 0.40 -3.81 -1.50
CA LEU A 69 -0.25 -5.12 -1.50
C LEU A 69 0.66 -6.21 -0.90
N ALA A 70 0.05 -7.35 -0.51
CA ALA A 70 0.70 -8.48 0.17
C ALA A 70 1.23 -8.19 1.59
N TYR A 71 1.14 -6.94 2.07
CA TYR A 71 1.48 -6.62 3.45
C TYR A 71 0.28 -6.87 4.38
N LYS A 72 0.36 -7.95 5.16
CA LYS A 72 -0.73 -8.40 6.03
C LYS A 72 -0.90 -7.60 7.33
N GLY A 73 0.06 -6.76 7.66
CA GLY A 73 0.04 -5.95 8.89
C GLY A 73 -0.78 -4.67 8.76
N ALA A 74 -0.96 -3.99 9.89
CA ALA A 74 -1.54 -2.64 9.92
C ALA A 74 -0.63 -1.64 9.23
N THR A 75 -1.20 -0.65 8.55
CA THR A 75 -0.47 0.34 7.75
C THR A 75 -1.01 1.74 7.96
N LEU A 76 -0.14 2.73 7.79
CA LEU A 76 -0.47 4.15 7.78
C LEU A 76 -0.11 4.74 6.42
N CYS A 77 -1.08 5.34 5.75
CA CYS A 77 -0.90 6.04 4.48
C CYS A 77 -1.01 7.55 4.72
N LEU A 78 0.09 8.28 4.54
CA LEU A 78 0.16 9.73 4.61
C LEU A 78 -0.03 10.32 3.22
N LEU A 79 -0.93 11.28 3.13
CA LEU A 79 -1.28 11.98 1.90
C LEU A 79 -1.01 13.46 2.10
N LYS A 80 -0.03 13.99 1.38
CA LYS A 80 0.28 15.41 1.34
C LYS A 80 -0.32 15.99 0.07
N VAL A 81 -1.08 17.06 0.22
CA VAL A 81 -1.73 17.76 -0.88
C VAL A 81 -1.24 19.19 -1.01
N ASP A 82 -1.51 19.78 -2.17
CA ASP A 82 -1.27 21.19 -2.42
C ASP A 82 -1.95 22.07 -1.34
N GLY A 83 -1.30 23.17 -1.00
CA GLY A 83 -1.69 24.01 0.15
C GLY A 83 -1.22 23.47 1.52
N GLY A 84 -0.40 22.41 1.55
CA GLY A 84 0.31 21.97 2.75
C GLY A 84 -0.54 21.18 3.75
N SER A 85 -1.75 20.79 3.36
CA SER A 85 -2.57 19.89 4.17
C SER A 85 -2.03 18.47 4.10
N ILE A 86 -2.08 17.77 5.24
CA ILE A 86 -1.62 16.39 5.36
C ILE A 86 -2.73 15.57 5.98
N PHE A 87 -3.10 14.48 5.34
CA PHE A 87 -4.04 13.49 5.83
C PHE A 87 -3.32 12.18 6.14
N CYS A 88 -3.86 11.41 7.08
CA CYS A 88 -3.35 10.10 7.45
C CYS A 88 -4.49 9.10 7.50
N ILE A 89 -4.36 8.03 6.73
CA ILE A 89 -5.30 6.91 6.68
C ILE A 89 -4.63 5.74 7.38
N GLY A 90 -5.23 5.23 8.45
CA GLY A 90 -4.81 3.98 9.07
C GLY A 90 -5.68 2.83 8.60
N SER A 91 -5.04 1.83 8.01
CA SER A 91 -5.68 0.57 7.64
C SER A 91 -5.25 -0.54 8.60
N PRO A 92 -6.17 -1.17 9.35
CA PRO A 92 -5.85 -2.22 10.30
C PRO A 92 -5.65 -3.58 9.60
N ASN A 93 -6.10 -3.70 8.35
CA ASN A 93 -6.03 -4.90 7.55
C ASN A 93 -5.18 -4.67 6.29
N GLU A 94 -4.82 -5.77 5.63
CA GLU A 94 -4.19 -5.76 4.33
C GLU A 94 -4.99 -4.95 3.30
N TRP A 95 -4.27 -4.17 2.50
CA TRP A 95 -4.85 -3.46 1.37
C TRP A 95 -5.33 -4.43 0.31
N LYS A 96 -6.54 -4.20 -0.20
CA LYS A 96 -7.11 -5.03 -1.26
C LYS A 96 -7.92 -4.19 -2.23
N GLU A 97 -7.89 -4.59 -3.49
CA GLU A 97 -8.85 -4.11 -4.48
C GLU A 97 -10.22 -4.77 -4.24
N SER A 98 -11.27 -3.96 -4.22
CA SER A 98 -12.63 -4.41 -3.95
C SER A 98 -13.63 -3.39 -4.47
N HIS A 99 -14.77 -3.89 -4.97
CA HIS A 99 -15.93 -3.06 -5.31
C HIS A 99 -16.80 -2.71 -4.08
N LEU A 100 -16.50 -3.30 -2.92
CA LEU A 100 -17.15 -3.02 -1.64
C LEU A 100 -16.17 -2.36 -0.67
N TYR A 101 -16.71 -1.48 0.19
CA TYR A 101 -15.97 -0.90 1.30
C TYR A 101 -15.56 -1.98 2.31
N TRP A 102 -14.34 -1.85 2.81
CA TRP A 102 -13.66 -2.74 3.73
C TRP A 102 -12.96 -1.94 4.83
N GLY A 103 -12.26 -2.62 5.73
CA GLY A 103 -11.57 -2.01 6.88
C GLY A 103 -12.22 -2.43 8.19
N GLY A 104 -11.39 -2.78 9.17
CA GLY A 104 -11.81 -3.14 10.52
C GLY A 104 -12.22 -1.93 11.36
N GLU A 105 -12.63 -2.17 12.60
CA GLU A 105 -13.11 -1.14 13.54
C GLU A 105 -12.05 -0.08 13.88
N ASP A 106 -10.77 -0.47 13.80
CA ASP A 106 -9.63 0.41 14.01
C ASP A 106 -9.15 1.12 12.73
N ALA A 107 -9.92 1.07 11.63
CA ALA A 107 -9.67 1.93 10.49
C ALA A 107 -10.00 3.37 10.86
N ILE A 108 -9.09 4.27 10.51
CA ILE A 108 -9.04 5.64 11.02
C ILE A 108 -8.61 6.60 9.91
N LEU A 109 -9.12 7.82 10.00
CA LEU A 109 -8.74 8.92 9.15
C LEU A 109 -8.45 10.15 10.01
N PHE A 110 -7.26 10.71 9.87
CA PHE A 110 -6.84 11.95 10.49
C PHE A 110 -6.56 13.02 9.44
N GLN A 111 -6.85 14.26 9.81
CA GLN A 111 -6.15 15.41 9.26
C GLN A 111 -5.05 15.78 10.24
N ILE A 112 -3.80 15.80 9.78
CA ILE A 112 -2.65 16.20 10.60
C ILE A 112 -2.43 17.71 10.49
N LEU A 113 -2.44 18.23 9.25
CA LEU A 113 -2.25 19.65 8.96
C LEU A 113 -3.41 20.22 8.13
N PRO A 114 -3.75 21.51 8.30
CA PRO A 114 -3.15 22.46 9.25
C PRO A 114 -3.63 22.26 10.71
N THR A 115 -4.75 21.58 10.91
CA THR A 115 -5.30 21.28 12.25
C THR A 115 -5.35 19.78 12.48
N PHE A 116 -4.76 19.33 13.59
CA PHE A 116 -4.82 17.94 14.00
C PHE A 116 -6.24 17.56 14.46
N ARG A 117 -6.94 16.73 13.68
CA ARG A 117 -8.29 16.25 14.01
C ARG A 117 -8.52 14.83 13.51
N MET A 118 -9.25 14.03 14.30
CA MET A 118 -9.81 12.77 13.85
C MET A 118 -11.03 13.08 12.97
N LEU A 119 -10.97 12.67 11.70
CA LEU A 119 -12.06 12.85 10.75
C LEU A 119 -13.04 11.69 10.82
N GLU A 120 -12.51 10.46 10.94
CA GLU A 120 -13.33 9.26 10.99
C GLU A 120 -12.62 8.12 11.73
N ARG A 121 -13.42 7.24 12.34
CA ARG A 121 -13.01 5.93 12.84
C ARG A 121 -14.15 4.95 12.68
N GLY A 122 -13.88 3.75 12.18
CA GLY A 122 -14.86 2.68 12.13
C GLY A 122 -14.65 1.69 11.00
N SER A 123 -15.43 0.60 11.06
CA SER A 123 -15.40 -0.46 10.06
C SER A 123 -16.03 -0.03 8.73
N LYS A 124 -15.60 -0.70 7.65
CA LYS A 124 -16.07 -0.45 6.27
C LYS A 124 -15.89 1.01 5.81
N SER A 125 -14.79 1.64 6.22
CA SER A 125 -14.46 3.03 5.89
C SER A 125 -13.50 3.17 4.71
N LEU A 126 -12.86 2.08 4.25
CA LEU A 126 -11.86 2.10 3.19
C LEU A 126 -12.41 1.45 1.91
N TYR A 127 -12.10 2.04 0.77
CA TYR A 127 -12.47 1.52 -0.54
C TYR A 127 -11.33 1.75 -1.52
N LEU A 128 -10.96 0.72 -2.26
CA LEU A 128 -9.92 0.82 -3.27
C LEU A 128 -10.34 -0.01 -4.48
N ASN A 129 -10.47 0.65 -5.62
CA ASN A 129 -10.77 -0.02 -6.88
C ASN A 129 -10.03 0.67 -8.02
N LEU A 130 -9.17 -0.04 -8.73
CA LEU A 130 -8.44 0.51 -9.87
C LEU A 130 -8.77 -0.21 -11.17
N SER A 131 -9.21 -1.47 -11.06
CA SER A 131 -9.39 -2.35 -12.21
C SER A 131 -10.86 -2.60 -12.61
N ILE A 132 -11.79 -2.59 -11.65
CA ILE A 132 -13.18 -3.02 -11.87
C ILE A 132 -13.97 -1.89 -12.53
N ARG A 133 -14.44 -2.13 -13.76
CA ARG A 133 -15.28 -1.20 -14.52
C ARG A 133 -16.70 -1.14 -13.94
N GLY A 134 -17.39 -0.02 -14.17
CA GLY A 134 -18.76 0.20 -13.69
C GLY A 134 -18.86 0.61 -12.22
N TYR A 135 -17.76 0.56 -11.48
CA TYR A 135 -17.64 1.10 -10.13
C TYR A 135 -16.69 2.30 -10.11
N PRO A 136 -16.79 3.16 -9.10
CA PRO A 136 -15.88 4.28 -8.97
C PRO A 136 -14.42 3.84 -8.90
N GLN A 137 -13.54 4.58 -9.57
CA GLN A 137 -12.12 4.25 -9.59
C GLN A 137 -11.32 5.16 -8.67
N GLY A 138 -10.29 4.58 -8.04
CA GLY A 138 -9.39 5.24 -7.09
C GLY A 138 -9.54 4.74 -5.66
N LEU A 139 -8.99 5.51 -4.73
CA LEU A 139 -9.02 5.26 -3.29
C LEU A 139 -10.06 6.18 -2.65
N ARG A 140 -10.97 5.63 -1.85
CA ARG A 140 -11.96 6.40 -1.10
C ARG A 140 -11.91 6.03 0.36
N VAL A 141 -12.05 7.04 1.20
CA VAL A 141 -12.14 6.90 2.65
C VAL A 141 -13.36 7.65 3.16
N GLY A 142 -14.22 6.93 3.85
CA GLY A 142 -15.51 7.44 4.30
C GLY A 142 -16.46 6.31 4.66
N LYS A 143 -17.21 6.46 5.75
CA LYS A 143 -18.26 5.52 6.14
C LYS A 143 -19.42 5.52 5.15
N ASP A 144 -19.74 6.70 4.62
CA ASP A 144 -20.83 6.92 3.67
C ASP A 144 -20.30 6.83 2.23
N PRO A 145 -20.67 5.79 1.45
CA PRO A 145 -20.15 5.61 0.09
C PRO A 145 -20.52 6.72 -0.90
N ARG A 146 -21.61 7.45 -0.61
CA ARG A 146 -22.13 8.55 -1.42
C ARG A 146 -21.38 9.86 -1.18
N GLU A 147 -20.86 10.04 0.02
CA GLU A 147 -20.16 11.24 0.44
C GLU A 147 -18.85 10.86 1.16
N PRO A 148 -17.88 10.29 0.43
CA PRO A 148 -16.58 9.96 1.02
C PRO A 148 -15.90 11.25 1.51
N ILE A 149 -15.19 11.15 2.62
CA ILE A 149 -14.45 12.27 3.19
C ILE A 149 -13.24 12.60 2.32
N ILE A 150 -12.53 11.56 1.87
CA ILE A 150 -11.40 11.66 0.93
C ILE A 150 -11.66 10.75 -0.26
N SER A 151 -11.45 11.26 -1.47
CA SER A 151 -11.47 10.49 -2.70
C SER A 151 -10.26 10.84 -3.55
N ILE A 152 -9.37 9.89 -3.77
CA ILE A 152 -8.25 9.99 -4.70
C ILE A 152 -8.66 9.35 -6.01
N ASN A 153 -8.33 9.98 -7.13
CA ASN A 153 -8.63 9.44 -8.45
C ASN A 153 -7.72 8.23 -8.80
N SER A 154 -8.03 7.55 -9.92
CA SER A 154 -7.26 6.38 -10.38
C SER A 154 -5.81 6.68 -10.76
N GLY A 155 -5.51 7.94 -11.14
CA GLY A 155 -4.18 8.40 -11.48
C GLY A 155 -3.27 8.69 -10.28
N PHE A 156 -3.84 8.79 -9.07
CA PHE A 156 -3.14 9.22 -7.86
C PHE A 156 -2.51 10.63 -8.01
N ASP A 157 -3.09 11.50 -8.83
CA ASP A 157 -2.65 12.88 -9.04
C ASP A 157 -3.60 13.90 -8.38
N LYS A 158 -4.86 13.53 -8.13
CA LYS A 158 -5.88 14.41 -7.55
C LYS A 158 -6.54 13.77 -6.34
N LEU A 159 -6.70 14.58 -5.30
CA LEU A 159 -7.39 14.22 -4.06
C LEU A 159 -8.54 15.19 -3.82
N GLU A 160 -9.74 14.67 -3.64
CA GLU A 160 -10.90 15.43 -3.21
C GLU A 160 -11.12 15.25 -1.72
N TYR A 161 -11.08 16.34 -0.96
CA TYR A 161 -11.42 16.37 0.47
C TYR A 161 -12.75 17.11 0.65
N ARG A 162 -13.79 16.42 1.10
CA ARG A 162 -15.16 16.97 1.25
C ARG A 162 -15.65 17.72 0.00
N LYS A 163 -15.48 17.10 -1.18
CA LYS A 163 -15.83 17.64 -2.51
C LYS A 163 -15.00 18.85 -2.96
N ILE A 164 -13.92 19.19 -2.24
CA ILE A 164 -12.96 20.22 -2.66
C ILE A 164 -11.75 19.51 -3.27
N PRO A 165 -11.44 19.74 -4.56
CA PRO A 165 -10.31 19.10 -5.22
C PRO A 165 -8.98 19.77 -4.82
N TYR A 166 -7.97 18.93 -4.64
CA TYR A 166 -6.59 19.26 -4.34
C TYR A 166 -5.67 18.43 -5.25
N SER A 167 -4.48 18.94 -5.53
CA SER A 167 -3.41 18.19 -6.20
C SER A 167 -2.68 17.33 -5.18
N LEU A 168 -2.41 16.07 -5.51
CA LEU A 168 -1.70 15.16 -4.62
C LEU A 168 -0.19 15.31 -4.83
N ASP A 169 0.51 15.84 -3.84
CA ASP A 169 1.95 16.13 -3.92
C ASP A 169 2.79 14.90 -3.55
N ARG A 170 2.42 14.22 -2.45
CA ARG A 170 3.17 13.08 -1.93
C ARG A 170 2.27 12.05 -1.28
N VAL A 171 2.63 10.79 -1.45
CA VAL A 171 2.02 9.63 -0.79
C VAL A 171 3.13 8.82 -0.14
N GLU A 172 3.02 8.60 1.16
CA GLU A 172 3.92 7.72 1.91
C GLU A 172 3.09 6.64 2.58
N VAL A 173 3.57 5.40 2.57
CA VAL A 173 2.92 4.29 3.28
C VAL A 173 3.90 3.64 4.21
N TRP A 174 3.52 3.53 5.47
CA TRP A 174 4.29 2.98 6.56
C TRP A 174 3.62 1.71 7.06
N GLY A 175 4.38 0.63 7.19
CA GLY A 175 3.95 -0.62 7.81
C GLY A 175 4.17 -0.55 9.31
N CYS A 176 3.12 -0.85 10.08
CA CYS A 176 3.10 -0.86 11.55
C CYS A 176 2.90 -2.28 12.12
N GLY A 177 2.98 -3.30 11.28
CA GLY A 177 2.91 -4.70 11.69
C GLY A 177 4.23 -5.25 12.20
N ASP A 178 4.26 -6.56 12.43
CA ASP A 178 5.46 -7.31 12.81
C ASP A 178 6.49 -7.41 11.67
N GLN A 179 7.75 -7.62 12.05
CA GLN A 179 8.84 -7.93 11.11
C GLN A 179 8.50 -9.14 10.22
N ALA A 180 7.83 -10.15 10.79
CA ALA A 180 7.37 -11.32 10.03
C ALA A 180 6.43 -10.97 8.87
N SER A 181 5.56 -9.97 9.04
CA SER A 181 4.67 -9.50 7.96
C SER A 181 5.46 -8.83 6.83
N ARG A 182 6.57 -8.17 7.16
CA ARG A 182 7.48 -7.57 6.18
C ARG A 182 8.26 -8.65 5.44
N ASP A 183 8.80 -9.63 6.15
CA ASP A 183 9.58 -10.71 5.55
C ASP A 183 8.70 -11.55 4.61
N ALA A 184 7.48 -11.88 5.03
CA ALA A 184 6.49 -12.55 4.18
C ALA A 184 6.16 -11.74 2.91
N GLN A 185 6.00 -10.41 3.03
CA GLN A 185 5.77 -9.56 1.87
C GLN A 185 6.96 -9.59 0.90
N LEU A 186 8.19 -9.53 1.42
CA LEU A 186 9.40 -9.59 0.61
C LEU A 186 9.53 -10.93 -0.10
N ASP A 187 9.16 -12.03 0.55
CA ASP A 187 9.20 -13.36 -0.05
C ASP A 187 8.13 -13.52 -1.14
N VAL A 188 6.91 -13.00 -0.93
CA VAL A 188 5.87 -12.93 -1.97
C VAL A 188 6.39 -12.15 -3.18
N LYS A 189 7.00 -10.98 -2.98
CA LYS A 189 7.56 -10.17 -4.09
C LYS A 189 8.71 -10.87 -4.80
N LYS A 190 9.62 -11.52 -4.08
CA LYS A 190 10.70 -12.32 -4.70
C LYS A 190 10.12 -13.46 -5.54
N TRP A 191 9.05 -14.09 -5.07
CA TRP A 191 8.35 -15.13 -5.81
C TRP A 191 7.70 -14.56 -7.07
N GLU A 192 6.99 -13.43 -6.98
CA GLU A 192 6.37 -12.75 -8.13
C GLU A 192 7.41 -12.37 -9.20
N VAL A 193 8.57 -11.85 -8.79
CA VAL A 193 9.67 -11.52 -9.73
C VAL A 193 10.20 -12.78 -10.41
N LYS A 194 10.47 -13.85 -9.65
CA LYS A 194 10.94 -15.14 -10.22
C LYS A 194 9.93 -15.72 -11.20
N GLU A 195 8.64 -15.62 -10.88
CA GLU A 195 7.57 -16.12 -11.74
C GLU A 195 7.44 -15.26 -13.01
N ALA A 196 7.54 -13.93 -12.90
CA ALA A 196 7.54 -13.02 -14.04
C ALA A 196 8.76 -13.24 -14.96
N GLU A 197 9.94 -13.50 -14.39
CA GLU A 197 11.14 -13.88 -15.15
C GLU A 197 10.96 -15.22 -15.86
N ARG A 198 10.38 -16.22 -15.18
CA ARG A 198 10.04 -17.51 -15.79
C ARG A 198 9.09 -17.35 -16.97
N GLN A 199 8.05 -16.53 -16.82
CA GLN A 199 7.09 -16.23 -17.88
C GLN A 199 7.72 -15.47 -19.05
N ARG A 200 8.63 -14.52 -18.79
CA ARG A 200 9.39 -13.81 -19.83
C ARG A 200 10.34 -14.73 -20.60
N ASN A 201 10.90 -15.73 -19.92
CA ASN A 201 11.80 -16.71 -20.50
C ASN A 201 11.08 -17.86 -21.21
N VAL A 202 9.76 -17.82 -21.38
CA VAL A 202 9.04 -18.71 -22.30
C VAL A 202 9.33 -18.28 -23.75
N LYS A 203 10.58 -18.45 -24.17
CA LYS A 203 10.90 -18.67 -25.57
C LYS A 203 10.45 -20.09 -25.84
N LEU A 204 9.31 -20.27 -26.51
CA LEU A 204 8.94 -21.56 -27.07
C LEU A 204 10.16 -22.09 -27.83
N SER A 205 10.74 -23.18 -27.33
CA SER A 205 11.80 -23.87 -28.05
C SER A 205 11.24 -24.35 -29.39
N ALA A 206 12.05 -24.40 -30.44
CA ALA A 206 11.62 -24.96 -31.73
C ALA A 206 11.09 -26.40 -31.58
N ALA A 207 11.55 -27.14 -30.56
CA ALA A 207 11.03 -28.46 -30.21
C ALA A 207 9.61 -28.40 -29.61
N ASP A 208 9.33 -27.43 -28.72
CA ASP A 208 8.01 -27.26 -28.09
C ASP A 208 6.96 -26.72 -29.07
N TRP A 209 7.39 -26.07 -30.16
CA TRP A 209 6.51 -25.66 -31.27
C TRP A 209 5.98 -26.84 -32.09
N LEU A 210 6.77 -27.91 -32.23
CA LEU A 210 6.40 -29.05 -33.06
C LEU A 210 5.19 -29.81 -32.49
N ASP A 211 5.03 -29.81 -31.17
CA ASP A 211 3.96 -30.50 -30.43
C ASP A 211 2.79 -29.57 -30.03
N HIS A 212 2.83 -28.29 -30.40
CA HIS A 212 1.80 -27.34 -30.01
C HIS A 212 0.51 -27.55 -30.85
N PRO A 213 -0.69 -27.66 -30.25
CA PRO A 213 -1.95 -27.89 -30.98
C PRO A 213 -2.27 -26.79 -32.00
N ASP A 214 -1.79 -25.57 -31.76
CA ASP A 214 -1.94 -24.46 -32.70
C ASP A 214 -1.20 -24.68 -34.04
N ARG A 215 -0.16 -25.53 -34.07
CA ARG A 215 0.50 -25.95 -35.31
C ARG A 215 -0.50 -26.67 -36.23
N TYR A 216 -1.30 -27.57 -35.66
CA TYR A 216 -2.30 -28.34 -36.40
C TYR A 216 -3.42 -27.42 -36.92
N LEU A 217 -3.79 -26.40 -36.14
CA LEU A 217 -4.76 -25.37 -36.54
C LEU A 217 -4.24 -24.49 -37.68
N LEU A 218 -2.96 -24.12 -37.66
CA LEU A 218 -2.30 -23.35 -38.72
C LEU A 218 -2.15 -24.14 -40.03
N GLU A 219 -1.93 -25.45 -39.93
CA GLU A 219 -1.87 -26.36 -41.06
C GLU A 219 -3.24 -26.52 -41.75
N LEU A 220 -4.31 -26.70 -40.96
CA LEU A 220 -5.68 -26.71 -41.47
C LEU A 220 -6.13 -25.37 -42.07
N ALA A 221 -5.56 -24.26 -41.61
CA ALA A 221 -5.79 -22.92 -42.15
C ALA A 221 -4.99 -22.60 -43.43
N GLY A 222 -4.22 -23.56 -43.97
CA GLY A 222 -3.62 -23.48 -45.30
C GLY A 222 -2.35 -22.63 -45.43
N ARG A 223 -1.61 -22.36 -44.34
CA ARG A 223 -0.30 -21.69 -44.45
C ARG A 223 0.81 -22.69 -44.78
N PRO A 224 1.53 -22.55 -45.92
CA PRO A 224 2.66 -23.42 -46.24
C PRO A 224 3.89 -23.10 -45.37
N GLN A 225 4.61 -24.15 -44.96
CA GLN A 225 5.84 -24.06 -44.16
C GLN A 225 7.05 -23.69 -45.04
N TYR A 226 7.87 -22.74 -44.59
CA TYR A 226 9.05 -22.24 -45.32
C TYR A 226 10.33 -23.08 -45.15
N ASN A 227 10.32 -24.26 -44.53
CA ASN A 227 11.57 -24.92 -44.11
C ASN A 227 11.94 -26.25 -44.78
N ASN A 228 11.38 -26.60 -45.95
CA ASN A 228 11.85 -27.77 -46.71
C ASN A 228 12.33 -27.36 -48.11
N GLN A 229 13.47 -26.69 -48.17
CA GLN A 229 14.29 -26.63 -49.39
C GLN A 229 15.72 -27.04 -49.07
N ASN A 230 15.96 -28.35 -49.00
CA ASN A 230 17.25 -28.91 -49.37
C ASN A 230 16.97 -29.93 -50.49
N PRO A 231 17.40 -29.67 -51.74
CA PRO A 231 17.26 -30.65 -52.80
C PRO A 231 18.31 -31.77 -52.61
N PRO A 232 17.96 -33.05 -52.86
CA PRO A 232 18.97 -34.09 -53.02
C PRO A 232 19.70 -33.93 -54.37
N LEU A 233 20.96 -34.35 -54.37
CA LEU A 233 21.93 -34.36 -55.49
C LEU A 233 21.39 -34.99 -56.78
#